data_AF-A0A7R8ASR2-F1
#
_entry.id   AF-A0A7R8ASR2-F1
#
_cell.length_a   1.000
_cell.length_b   1.000
_cell.length_c   1.000
_cell.angle_alpha   90.00
_cell.angle_beta   90.00
_cell.angle_gamma   90.00
#
_symmetry.space_group_name_H-M   'P 1'
#
loop_
_entity.id
_entity.type
_entity.pdbx_description
1 polymer ?
#
loop_
_entity_poly.entity_id
_entity_poly.type
_entity_poly.pdbx_seq_one_letter_code
_entity_poly.pdbx_strand_id
1 'polypeptide(L)'
;MSRPSQKEPQLPSPLGGPHVLFDGSFILEFLQPSPELDASVLMRATYVGGHEATKAGKQHPQAPPLHIHFNQSESFVIESGAIGTTTTYDCVDTIHTTSANLLQGVPRPGLSPPVPSRTVNGVTEVPPWTPHQFWPVAPDHPFWSTEEGQQYEAALPNGRNSDSTILLWGHPRTGPDAPTGTLASDFPPDIDPAFFLAVLSLVDAITAKRVAMGLGTAATLFGLQTESDSALLIAPTAWWLGPLRWMIPWSAQCTVERIRKICGGKDIVKLVEEVIAEQVVKRQ
;
A
#
# COMPACT_ATOMS: atom_id res chain seq x y z
N MET A 1 -4.52 -0.75 19.15
CA MET A 1 -5.34 -1.16 17.99
C MET A 1 -5.66 -2.64 18.06
N SER A 2 -6.86 -3.02 17.63
CA SER A 2 -7.30 -4.42 17.54
C SER A 2 -6.65 -5.10 16.33
N ARG A 3 -6.36 -6.39 16.43
CA ARG A 3 -5.88 -7.22 15.31
C ARG A 3 -7.09 -7.82 14.57
N PRO A 4 -7.05 -7.97 13.24
CA PRO A 4 -8.03 -8.78 12.52
C PRO A 4 -8.11 -10.22 13.06
N SER A 5 -9.30 -10.80 13.01
CA SER A 5 -9.60 -12.15 13.48
C SER A 5 -9.05 -13.27 12.58
N GLN A 6 -8.61 -12.92 11.36
CA GLN A 6 -8.21 -13.84 10.28
C GLN A 6 -9.35 -14.72 9.75
N LYS A 7 -10.59 -14.41 10.15
CA LYS A 7 -11.82 -15.12 9.74
C LYS A 7 -12.75 -14.22 8.93
N GLU A 8 -12.28 -13.05 8.55
CA GLU A 8 -13.04 -12.10 7.77
C GLU A 8 -13.42 -12.73 6.41
N PRO A 9 -14.72 -12.75 6.07
CA PRO A 9 -15.13 -13.24 4.76
C PRO A 9 -14.65 -12.27 3.69
N GLN A 10 -14.41 -12.78 2.48
CA GLN A 10 -14.16 -11.92 1.32
C GLN A 10 -15.39 -11.05 1.01
N LEU A 11 -15.15 -9.87 0.43
CA LEU A 11 -16.22 -9.06 -0.13
C LEU A 11 -16.89 -9.78 -1.33
N PRO A 12 -18.14 -9.44 -1.68
CA PRO A 12 -18.76 -9.94 -2.90
C PRO A 12 -17.98 -9.54 -4.17
N SER A 13 -18.15 -10.32 -5.23
CA SER A 13 -17.65 -9.99 -6.58
C SER A 13 -18.24 -8.66 -7.07
N PRO A 14 -17.46 -7.82 -7.79
CA PRO A 14 -16.11 -8.06 -8.28
C PRO A 14 -15.00 -7.71 -7.28
N LEU A 15 -15.32 -7.13 -6.12
CA LEU A 15 -14.32 -6.56 -5.22
C LEU A 15 -13.54 -7.63 -4.45
N GLY A 16 -14.16 -8.72 -4.01
CA GLY A 16 -13.55 -9.72 -3.12
C GLY A 16 -12.20 -10.30 -3.55
N GLY A 17 -11.95 -10.43 -4.85
CA GLY A 17 -10.78 -11.16 -5.36
C GLY A 17 -10.93 -12.68 -5.27
N PRO A 18 -9.85 -13.45 -5.49
CA PRO A 18 -8.46 -13.01 -5.62
C PRO A 18 -8.19 -12.29 -6.94
N HIS A 19 -7.51 -11.15 -6.85
CA HIS A 19 -7.02 -10.38 -7.99
C HIS A 19 -5.54 -10.68 -8.21
N VAL A 20 -5.23 -11.31 -9.35
CA VAL A 20 -3.85 -11.66 -9.71
C VAL A 20 -3.25 -10.55 -10.57
N LEU A 21 -2.27 -9.85 -10.01
CA LEU A 21 -1.65 -8.66 -10.57
C LEU A 21 -0.15 -8.89 -10.81
N PHE A 22 0.46 -8.03 -11.62
CA PHE A 22 1.91 -7.98 -11.87
C PHE A 22 2.47 -9.31 -12.38
N ASP A 23 1.83 -9.84 -13.42
CA ASP A 23 2.19 -11.11 -14.05
C ASP A 23 2.15 -12.32 -13.10
N GLY A 24 1.30 -12.27 -12.07
CA GLY A 24 1.16 -13.36 -11.10
C GLY A 24 2.05 -13.24 -9.88
N SER A 25 2.86 -12.19 -9.77
CA SER A 25 3.74 -12.00 -8.62
C SER A 25 3.04 -11.48 -7.36
N PHE A 26 1.82 -10.94 -7.51
CA PHE A 26 1.07 -10.32 -6.43
C PHE A 26 -0.41 -10.68 -6.50
N ILE A 27 -0.96 -11.16 -5.39
CA ILE A 27 -2.37 -11.52 -5.24
C ILE A 27 -2.99 -10.59 -4.21
N LEU A 28 -4.13 -9.99 -4.55
CA LEU A 28 -4.87 -9.10 -3.67
C LEU A 28 -6.29 -9.60 -3.45
N GLU A 29 -6.69 -9.71 -2.19
CA GLU A 29 -8.05 -10.07 -1.78
C GLU A 29 -8.59 -8.97 -0.87
N PHE A 30 -9.84 -8.57 -1.08
CA PHE A 30 -10.51 -7.62 -0.19
C PHE A 30 -11.47 -8.37 0.72
N LEU A 31 -11.35 -8.10 2.01
CA LEU A 31 -12.10 -8.77 3.06
C LEU A 31 -13.10 -7.79 3.70
N GLN A 32 -14.18 -8.33 4.23
CA GLN A 32 -15.14 -7.56 5.02
C GLN A 32 -14.54 -7.28 6.41
N PRO A 33 -14.21 -6.02 6.75
CA PRO A 33 -13.75 -5.70 8.10
C PRO A 33 -14.85 -6.02 9.13
N SER A 34 -14.44 -6.57 10.27
CA SER A 34 -15.33 -6.74 11.42
C SER A 34 -15.77 -5.36 11.95
N PRO A 35 -17.00 -5.20 12.48
CA PRO A 35 -17.42 -3.96 13.13
C PRO A 35 -16.54 -3.53 14.31
N GLU A 36 -15.81 -4.46 14.92
CA GLU A 36 -14.87 -4.19 16.02
C GLU A 36 -13.48 -3.75 15.53
N LEU A 37 -13.19 -3.93 14.23
CA LEU A 37 -11.99 -3.46 13.60
C LEU A 37 -12.25 -2.03 13.10
N ASP A 38 -11.48 -1.09 13.62
CA ASP A 38 -11.47 0.29 13.14
C ASP A 38 -10.82 0.35 11.76
N ALA A 39 -11.58 -0.02 10.71
CA ALA A 39 -11.08 -0.14 9.35
C ALA A 39 -12.13 0.29 8.31
N SER A 40 -11.75 1.16 7.38
CA SER A 40 -12.54 1.48 6.18
C SER A 40 -12.33 0.45 5.07
N VAL A 41 -11.17 -0.22 5.07
CA VAL A 41 -10.78 -1.24 4.10
C VAL A 41 -9.90 -2.27 4.78
N LEU A 42 -10.09 -3.54 4.45
CA LEU A 42 -9.24 -4.65 4.87
C LEU A 42 -8.84 -5.45 3.63
N MET A 43 -7.54 -5.66 3.45
CA MET A 43 -7.01 -6.40 2.32
C MET A 43 -5.96 -7.42 2.77
N ARG A 44 -5.98 -8.59 2.13
CA ARG A 44 -4.90 -9.57 2.19
C ARG A 44 -4.11 -9.45 0.90
N ALA A 45 -2.83 -9.14 1.02
CA ALA A 45 -1.92 -9.03 -0.10
C ALA A 45 -0.82 -10.10 0.03
N THR A 46 -0.56 -10.83 -1.05
CA THR A 46 0.43 -11.90 -1.08
C THR A 46 1.42 -11.65 -2.21
N TYR A 47 2.70 -11.55 -1.87
CA TYR A 47 3.77 -11.70 -2.85
C TYR A 47 4.06 -13.19 -3.05
N VAL A 48 3.98 -13.65 -4.30
CA VAL A 48 4.14 -15.07 -4.63
C VAL A 48 5.61 -15.47 -4.53
N GLY A 49 5.88 -16.42 -3.65
CA GLY A 49 7.21 -16.94 -3.35
C GLY A 49 7.84 -17.63 -4.56
N GLY A 50 9.14 -17.41 -4.76
CA GLY A 50 9.88 -17.96 -5.91
C GLY A 50 9.57 -17.31 -7.27
N HIS A 51 8.61 -16.39 -7.36
CA HIS A 51 8.34 -15.64 -8.58
C HIS A 51 9.50 -14.70 -8.95
N GLU A 52 9.88 -14.60 -10.23
CA GLU A 52 11.05 -13.81 -10.65
C GLU A 52 10.96 -12.33 -10.23
N ALA A 53 9.77 -11.72 -10.33
CA ALA A 53 9.57 -10.33 -9.93
C ALA A 53 9.86 -10.04 -8.44
N THR A 54 9.68 -11.00 -7.53
CA THR A 54 9.89 -10.76 -6.08
C THR A 54 11.37 -10.65 -5.72
N LYS A 55 12.28 -11.14 -6.58
CA LYS A 55 13.72 -10.90 -6.46
C LYS A 55 14.09 -9.42 -6.59
N ALA A 56 13.24 -8.61 -7.21
CA ALA A 56 13.46 -7.17 -7.33
C ALA A 56 13.33 -6.43 -5.98
N GLY A 57 12.75 -7.06 -4.95
CA GLY A 57 12.58 -6.48 -3.63
C GLY A 57 11.87 -5.13 -3.69
N LYS A 58 12.54 -4.06 -3.25
CA LYS A 58 12.05 -2.67 -3.34
C LYS A 58 11.71 -2.19 -4.74
N GLN A 59 12.27 -2.83 -5.76
CA GLN A 59 12.01 -2.53 -7.18
C GLN A 59 10.91 -3.42 -7.77
N HIS A 60 10.21 -4.22 -6.94
CA HIS A 60 9.06 -4.98 -7.38
C HIS A 60 8.00 -4.02 -7.97
N PRO A 61 7.34 -4.35 -9.10
CA PRO A 61 6.44 -3.41 -9.77
C PRO A 61 5.24 -2.92 -8.94
N GLN A 62 4.76 -3.75 -8.01
CA GLN A 62 3.73 -3.34 -7.05
C GLN A 62 4.26 -2.39 -5.98
N ALA A 63 5.55 -2.44 -5.63
CA ALA A 63 6.12 -1.65 -4.55
C ALA A 63 6.16 -0.18 -4.98
N PRO A 64 5.18 0.65 -4.58
CA PRO A 64 5.06 1.99 -5.13
C PRO A 64 6.24 2.84 -4.64
N PRO A 65 6.57 3.96 -5.30
CA PRO A 65 7.47 4.93 -4.69
C PRO A 65 7.00 5.29 -3.28
N LEU A 66 7.95 5.62 -2.40
CA LEU A 66 7.67 6.05 -1.03
C LEU A 66 6.57 7.12 -1.04
N HIS A 67 5.50 6.89 -0.28
CA HIS A 67 4.32 7.76 -0.27
C HIS A 67 3.85 8.04 1.14
N ILE A 68 2.99 9.05 1.28
CA ILE A 68 2.47 9.53 2.55
C ILE A 68 0.95 9.60 2.46
N HIS A 69 0.27 9.21 3.54
CA HIS A 69 -1.14 9.52 3.76
C HIS A 69 -1.24 10.70 4.72
N PHE A 70 -2.06 11.70 4.40
CA PHE A 70 -2.21 12.90 5.23
C PHE A 70 -3.25 12.77 6.33
N ASN A 71 -4.34 12.02 6.05
CA ASN A 71 -5.54 11.99 6.90
C ASN A 71 -5.95 10.58 7.37
N GLN A 72 -5.26 9.53 6.91
CA GLN A 72 -5.55 8.13 7.28
C GLN A 72 -4.28 7.45 7.79
N SER A 73 -4.40 6.69 8.87
CA SER A 73 -3.39 5.70 9.25
C SER A 73 -3.65 4.39 8.51
N GLU A 74 -2.60 3.60 8.41
CA GLU A 74 -2.65 2.25 7.86
C GLU A 74 -2.00 1.30 8.86
N SER A 75 -2.60 0.14 9.07
CA SER A 75 -2.08 -0.86 9.99
C SER A 75 -1.95 -2.21 9.29
N PHE A 76 -1.01 -3.02 9.77
CA PHE A 76 -0.78 -4.33 9.18
C PHE A 76 -0.26 -5.39 10.16
N VAL A 77 -0.43 -6.65 9.76
CA VAL A 77 0.21 -7.83 10.35
C VAL A 77 0.75 -8.74 9.26
N ILE A 78 1.85 -9.44 9.55
CA ILE A 78 2.40 -10.47 8.66
C ILE A 78 1.76 -11.81 9.01
N GLU A 79 1.10 -12.44 8.05
CA GLU A 79 0.48 -13.76 8.22
C GLU A 79 1.46 -14.88 7.87
N SER A 80 2.35 -14.65 6.89
CA SER A 80 3.38 -15.59 6.46
C SER A 80 4.55 -14.88 5.77
N GLY A 81 5.69 -15.55 5.70
CA GLY A 81 6.87 -15.05 5.00
C GLY A 81 7.47 -13.78 5.63
N ALA A 82 8.18 -13.01 4.82
CA ALA A 82 8.88 -11.81 5.25
C ALA A 82 8.57 -10.63 4.31
N ILE A 83 8.17 -9.50 4.88
CA ILE A 83 7.84 -8.29 4.13
C ILE A 83 8.69 -7.15 4.65
N GLY A 84 9.29 -6.42 3.72
CA GLY A 84 10.04 -5.22 4.03
C GLY A 84 9.13 -4.00 3.99
N THR A 85 9.37 -3.08 4.91
CA THR A 85 8.87 -1.71 4.81
C THR A 85 10.04 -0.76 4.74
N THR A 86 9.99 0.21 3.84
CA THR A 86 10.79 1.43 3.97
C THR A 86 9.90 2.50 4.56
N THR A 87 10.28 3.09 5.70
CA THR A 87 9.46 4.08 6.41
C THR A 87 10.25 5.32 6.74
N THR A 88 9.53 6.39 7.11
CA THR A 88 10.07 7.66 7.58
C THR A 88 10.78 8.44 6.46
N TYR A 89 11.13 9.68 6.77
CA TYR A 89 11.88 10.52 5.85
C TYR A 89 13.36 10.14 5.69
N ASP A 90 13.88 9.30 6.59
CA ASP A 90 15.25 8.80 6.51
C ASP A 90 15.34 7.48 5.73
N CYS A 91 14.22 7.02 5.14
CA CYS A 91 14.13 5.74 4.40
C CYS A 91 14.64 4.55 5.21
N VAL A 92 14.17 4.42 6.45
CA VAL A 92 14.53 3.34 7.36
C VAL A 92 13.82 2.06 6.94
N ASP A 93 14.61 1.02 6.72
CA ASP A 93 14.10 -0.30 6.39
C ASP A 93 13.87 -1.15 7.64
N THR A 94 12.73 -1.85 7.64
CA THR A 94 12.37 -2.85 8.65
C THR A 94 11.90 -4.10 7.93
N ILE A 95 12.43 -5.26 8.33
CA ILE A 95 11.90 -6.56 7.91
C ILE A 95 10.89 -7.03 8.94
N HIS A 96 9.68 -7.33 8.48
CA HIS A 96 8.59 -7.84 9.30
C HIS A 96 8.40 -9.31 9.00
N THR A 97 8.39 -10.13 10.04
CA THR A 97 8.04 -11.55 10.00
C THR A 97 6.79 -11.80 10.82
N THR A 98 6.29 -13.04 10.85
CA THR A 98 5.16 -13.40 11.72
C THR A 98 5.44 -13.18 13.21
N SER A 99 6.70 -13.15 13.64
CA SER A 99 7.09 -13.06 15.05
C SER A 99 7.89 -11.81 15.44
N ALA A 100 8.53 -11.12 14.50
CA ALA A 100 9.43 -10.00 14.80
C ALA A 100 9.32 -8.84 13.79
N ASN A 101 9.88 -7.69 14.19
CA ASN A 101 10.20 -6.56 13.31
C ASN A 101 11.68 -6.20 13.50
N LEU A 102 12.45 -6.27 12.42
CA LEU A 102 13.91 -6.24 12.46
C LEU A 102 14.41 -5.03 11.66
N LEU A 103 14.89 -4.01 12.36
CA LEU A 103 15.45 -2.81 11.74
C LEU A 103 16.73 -3.16 10.98
N GLN A 104 16.83 -2.70 9.73
CA GLN A 104 17.99 -2.93 8.86
C GLN A 104 18.98 -1.76 8.95
N GLY A 105 19.21 -1.23 10.15
CA GLY A 105 20.08 -0.10 10.41
C GLY A 105 19.74 0.62 11.73
N VAL A 106 20.55 1.61 12.08
CA VAL A 106 20.32 2.46 13.26
C VAL A 106 19.64 3.76 12.80
N PRO A 107 18.36 4.00 13.16
CA PRO A 107 17.69 5.26 12.85
C PRO A 107 18.43 6.43 13.52
N ARG A 108 18.37 7.61 12.89
CA ARG A 108 18.93 8.81 13.54
C ARG A 108 18.16 9.11 14.86
N PRO A 109 18.86 9.54 15.92
CA PRO A 109 18.19 9.98 17.14
C PRO A 109 17.20 11.12 16.88
N GLY A 110 16.03 11.07 17.51
CA GLY A 110 15.01 12.13 17.42
C GLY A 110 14.26 12.17 16.08
N LEU A 111 14.21 11.05 15.35
CA LEU A 111 13.44 10.93 14.11
C LEU A 111 11.96 11.31 14.33
N SER A 112 11.43 12.15 13.45
CA SER A 112 10.03 12.55 13.45
C SER A 112 9.48 12.46 12.01
N PRO A 113 8.45 11.62 11.74
CA PRO A 113 7.85 10.66 12.68
C PRO A 113 8.82 9.54 13.08
N PRO A 114 8.66 8.91 14.25
CA PRO A 114 9.47 7.76 14.66
C PRO A 114 9.22 6.56 13.73
N VAL A 115 10.13 5.58 13.76
CA VAL A 115 9.92 4.33 13.04
C VAL A 115 8.69 3.62 13.61
N PRO A 116 7.72 3.18 12.78
CA PRO A 116 6.57 2.39 13.20
C PRO A 116 6.99 1.19 14.05
N SER A 117 6.33 1.02 15.20
CA SER A 117 6.62 -0.06 16.14
C SER A 117 5.52 -1.11 16.15
N ARG A 118 5.94 -2.36 16.31
CA ARG A 118 5.06 -3.51 16.43
C ARG A 118 4.52 -3.59 17.86
N THR A 119 3.20 -3.69 17.97
CA THR A 119 2.50 -3.93 19.24
C THR A 119 2.66 -5.39 19.70
N VAL A 120 2.30 -5.66 20.96
CA VAL A 120 2.29 -7.02 21.53
C VAL A 120 1.42 -8.01 20.76
N ASN A 121 0.38 -7.52 20.05
CA ASN A 121 -0.52 -8.34 19.24
C ASN A 121 0.01 -8.57 17.82
N GLY A 122 1.19 -8.03 17.49
CA GLY A 122 1.82 -8.14 16.19
C GLY A 122 1.41 -7.07 15.17
N VAL A 123 0.52 -6.15 15.55
CA VAL A 123 0.08 -5.03 14.70
C VAL A 123 1.15 -3.97 14.64
N THR A 124 1.48 -3.50 13.44
CA THR A 124 2.28 -2.29 13.22
C THR A 124 1.39 -1.25 12.57
N GLU A 125 1.37 -0.04 13.14
CA GLU A 125 0.61 1.10 12.62
C GLU A 125 1.57 2.10 11.97
N VAL A 126 1.23 2.53 10.76
CA VAL A 126 1.83 3.65 10.05
C VAL A 126 0.90 4.86 10.22
N PRO A 127 1.25 5.83 11.08
CA PRO A 127 0.38 6.97 11.33
C PRO A 127 0.41 7.94 10.14
N PRO A 128 -0.57 8.86 10.06
CA PRO A 128 -0.56 9.90 9.06
C PRO A 128 0.77 10.67 9.10
N TRP A 129 1.15 11.23 7.95
CA TRP A 129 2.40 11.96 7.77
C TRP A 129 3.68 11.10 7.86
N THR A 130 3.55 9.77 7.92
CA THR A 130 4.70 8.85 7.85
C THR A 130 4.89 8.35 6.43
N PRO A 131 5.99 8.73 5.75
CA PRO A 131 6.33 8.15 4.46
C PRO A 131 6.53 6.64 4.61
N HIS A 132 5.98 5.85 3.71
CA HIS A 132 6.12 4.39 3.73
C HIS A 132 6.00 3.76 2.34
N GLN A 133 6.48 2.52 2.23
CA GLN A 133 6.41 1.63 1.08
C GLN A 133 6.55 0.19 1.59
N PHE A 134 5.80 -0.74 1.00
CA PHE A 134 5.91 -2.18 1.24
C PHE A 134 6.59 -2.87 0.06
N TRP A 135 7.37 -3.92 0.35
CA TRP A 135 8.08 -4.68 -0.67
C TRP A 135 8.35 -6.13 -0.22
N PRO A 136 8.44 -7.09 -1.17
CA PRO A 136 8.78 -8.47 -0.85
C PRO A 136 10.26 -8.57 -0.44
N VAL A 137 10.58 -9.36 0.59
CA VAL A 137 11.99 -9.58 0.94
C VAL A 137 12.61 -10.58 -0.04
N ALA A 138 13.47 -10.09 -0.94
CA ALA A 138 14.12 -10.92 -1.94
C ALA A 138 14.94 -12.06 -1.32
N PRO A 139 15.06 -13.24 -1.97
CA PRO A 139 15.82 -14.37 -1.43
C PRO A 139 17.32 -14.12 -1.17
N ASP A 140 17.89 -13.11 -1.83
CA ASP A 140 19.27 -12.67 -1.68
C ASP A 140 19.43 -11.48 -0.72
N HIS A 141 18.34 -11.01 -0.10
CA HIS A 141 18.38 -9.91 0.85
C HIS A 141 19.29 -10.23 2.06
N PRO A 142 20.14 -9.28 2.54
CA PRO A 142 21.10 -9.52 3.63
C PRO A 142 20.49 -10.05 4.93
N PHE A 143 19.23 -9.72 5.21
CA PHE A 143 18.45 -10.28 6.32
C PHE A 143 18.59 -11.79 6.45
N TRP A 144 18.52 -12.54 5.34
CA TRP A 144 18.59 -14.01 5.37
C TRP A 144 19.94 -14.56 5.80
N SER A 145 20.96 -13.72 5.89
CA SER A 145 22.28 -14.09 6.39
C SER A 145 22.47 -13.79 7.87
N THR A 146 21.52 -13.11 8.54
CA THR A 146 21.56 -12.93 10.00
C THR A 146 21.11 -14.20 10.71
N GLU A 147 21.40 -14.30 12.01
CA GLU A 147 20.95 -15.43 12.82
C GLU A 147 19.42 -15.52 12.83
N GLU A 148 18.73 -14.40 13.00
CA GLU A 148 17.27 -14.32 12.97
C GLU A 148 16.71 -14.73 11.60
N GLY A 149 17.35 -14.30 10.52
CA GLY A 149 16.95 -14.65 9.15
C GLY A 149 17.09 -16.15 8.87
N GLN A 150 18.19 -16.77 9.28
CA GLN A 150 18.40 -18.22 9.11
C GLN A 150 17.42 -19.04 9.95
N GLN A 151 17.17 -18.63 11.19
CA GLN A 151 16.19 -19.29 12.05
C GLN A 151 14.77 -19.19 11.46
N TYR A 152 14.41 -18.01 10.96
CA TYR A 152 13.11 -17.81 10.35
C TYR A 152 12.95 -18.57 9.02
N GLU A 153 13.98 -18.57 8.17
CA GLU A 153 14.04 -19.34 6.93
C GLU A 153 13.76 -20.82 7.18
N ALA A 154 14.38 -21.41 8.21
CA ALA A 154 14.19 -22.83 8.55
C ALA A 154 12.76 -23.17 9.00
N ALA A 155 11.98 -22.18 9.46
CA ALA A 155 10.58 -22.36 9.87
C ALA A 155 9.58 -22.19 8.71
N LEU A 156 10.03 -21.69 7.56
CA LEU A 156 9.18 -21.43 6.40
C LEU A 156 9.05 -22.68 5.50
N PRO A 157 7.85 -22.94 4.92
CA PRO A 157 7.59 -24.17 4.17
C PRO A 157 8.50 -24.34 2.94
N ASN A 158 8.84 -23.24 2.26
CA ASN A 158 9.72 -23.21 1.09
C ASN A 158 10.95 -22.32 1.32
N GLY A 159 11.38 -22.16 2.58
CA GLY A 159 12.45 -21.23 2.93
C GLY A 159 12.17 -19.81 2.43
N ARG A 160 13.18 -19.17 1.85
CA ARG A 160 13.11 -17.79 1.28
C ARG A 160 12.17 -17.66 0.08
N ASN A 161 11.75 -18.77 -0.51
CA ASN A 161 10.80 -18.81 -1.63
C ASN A 161 9.36 -19.06 -1.14
N SER A 162 9.08 -18.91 0.14
CA SER A 162 7.71 -18.98 0.65
C SER A 162 6.94 -17.71 0.30
N ASP A 163 5.64 -17.86 0.09
CA ASP A 163 4.73 -16.73 -0.05
C ASP A 163 4.86 -15.81 1.15
N SER A 164 4.81 -14.51 0.88
CA SER A 164 4.82 -13.48 1.92
C SER A 164 3.48 -12.77 1.90
N THR A 165 2.68 -13.02 2.94
CA THR A 165 1.32 -12.52 3.05
C THR A 165 1.22 -11.47 4.15
N ILE A 166 0.71 -10.29 3.80
CA ILE A 166 0.36 -9.21 4.71
C ILE A 166 -1.15 -9.05 4.74
N LEU A 167 -1.68 -8.89 5.95
CA LEU A 167 -3.03 -8.43 6.18
C LEU A 167 -2.96 -6.97 6.60
N LEU A 168 -3.55 -6.09 5.79
CA LEU A 168 -3.40 -4.65 5.86
C LEU A 168 -4.78 -3.99 5.89
N TRP A 169 -4.93 -2.93 6.68
CA TRP A 169 -6.17 -2.17 6.73
C TRP A 169 -5.91 -0.68 6.87
N GLY A 170 -6.73 0.10 6.16
CA GLY A 170 -6.78 1.56 6.30
C GLY A 170 -7.80 1.93 7.37
N HIS A 171 -7.44 2.87 8.23
CA HIS A 171 -8.36 3.46 9.19
C HIS A 171 -9.22 4.54 8.54
N PRO A 172 -10.44 4.80 9.04
CA PRO A 172 -11.23 5.95 8.61
C PRO A 172 -10.45 7.27 8.73
N ARG A 173 -10.79 8.25 7.90
CA ARG A 173 -10.18 9.59 7.96
C ARG A 173 -10.34 10.21 9.34
N THR A 174 -9.27 10.87 9.77
CA THR A 174 -9.24 11.68 11.00
C THR A 174 -9.16 13.16 10.64
N GLY A 175 -10.07 14.01 11.15
CA GLY A 175 -10.07 15.44 10.87
C GLY A 175 -11.45 16.12 10.97
N PRO A 176 -11.51 17.47 10.86
CA PRO A 176 -12.76 18.24 10.92
C PRO A 176 -13.71 17.96 9.74
N ASP A 177 -13.17 17.47 8.63
CA ASP A 177 -13.92 17.04 7.45
C ASP A 177 -14.12 15.51 7.42
N ALA A 178 -13.90 14.81 8.54
CA ALA A 178 -14.11 13.37 8.62
C ALA A 178 -15.60 13.04 8.39
N PRO A 179 -15.91 12.08 7.54
CA PRO A 179 -17.28 11.69 7.27
C PRO A 179 -18.00 11.14 8.49
N THR A 180 -19.25 11.58 8.66
CA THR A 180 -20.12 11.20 9.79
C THR A 180 -21.15 10.13 9.44
N GLY A 181 -21.17 9.63 8.19
CA GLY A 181 -22.25 8.84 7.63
C GLY A 181 -21.91 7.38 7.32
N THR A 182 -22.86 6.49 7.60
CA THR A 182 -22.86 5.09 7.15
C THR A 182 -23.27 5.00 5.68
N LEU A 183 -22.50 4.21 4.91
CA LEU A 183 -22.55 4.01 3.46
C LEU A 183 -23.99 3.90 2.87
N ALA A 184 -24.31 4.75 1.89
CA ALA A 184 -25.47 4.53 1.00
C ALA A 184 -25.31 5.04 -0.44
N SER A 185 -24.57 6.13 -0.73
CA SER A 185 -24.47 6.58 -2.14
C SER A 185 -23.34 7.55 -2.49
N ASP A 186 -22.43 7.87 -1.57
CA ASP A 186 -21.22 8.64 -1.88
C ASP A 186 -20.05 7.67 -1.87
N PHE A 187 -19.19 7.72 -2.89
CA PHE A 187 -17.87 7.05 -2.83
C PHE A 187 -17.26 7.42 -1.48
N PRO A 188 -16.92 6.45 -0.62
CA PRO A 188 -16.62 6.79 0.75
C PRO A 188 -15.47 7.80 0.74
N PRO A 189 -15.56 8.86 1.55
CA PRO A 189 -14.46 9.78 1.79
C PRO A 189 -13.18 9.10 2.27
N ASP A 190 -13.17 7.80 2.56
CA ASP A 190 -12.01 7.02 2.93
C ASP A 190 -11.50 6.19 1.74
N ILE A 191 -10.20 5.89 1.73
CA ILE A 191 -9.67 4.85 0.85
C ILE A 191 -10.43 3.53 1.08
N ASP A 192 -10.99 2.96 0.01
CA ASP A 192 -11.84 1.77 0.03
C ASP A 192 -11.34 0.64 -0.91
N PRO A 193 -11.98 -0.54 -0.91
CA PRO A 193 -11.62 -1.64 -1.80
C PRO A 193 -11.61 -1.28 -3.29
N ALA A 194 -12.60 -0.52 -3.75
CA ALA A 194 -12.73 -0.17 -5.17
C ALA A 194 -11.59 0.76 -5.62
N PHE A 195 -11.26 1.74 -4.78
CA PHE A 195 -10.13 2.64 -4.98
C PHE A 195 -8.81 1.85 -5.14
N PHE A 196 -8.49 0.99 -4.16
CA PHE A 196 -7.25 0.22 -4.19
C PHE A 196 -7.19 -0.71 -5.39
N LEU A 197 -8.31 -1.39 -5.70
CA LEU A 197 -8.39 -2.26 -6.87
C LEU A 197 -8.15 -1.49 -8.16
N ALA A 198 -8.74 -0.30 -8.31
CA ALA A 198 -8.54 0.54 -9.49
C ALA A 198 -7.10 1.05 -9.61
N VAL A 199 -6.53 1.63 -8.54
CA VAL A 199 -5.13 2.10 -8.53
C VAL A 199 -4.18 0.97 -8.89
N LEU A 200 -4.27 -0.18 -8.21
CA LEU A 200 -3.32 -1.28 -8.41
C LEU A 200 -3.50 -1.94 -9.78
N SER A 201 -4.73 -2.09 -10.27
CA SER A 201 -5.00 -2.61 -11.61
C SER A 201 -4.48 -1.68 -12.71
N LEU A 202 -4.59 -0.36 -12.51
CA LEU A 202 -4.04 0.62 -13.44
C LEU A 202 -2.51 0.58 -13.46
N VAL A 203 -1.86 0.52 -12.30
CA VAL A 203 -0.40 0.40 -12.19
C VAL A 203 0.10 -0.92 -12.81
N ASP A 204 -0.62 -2.03 -12.59
CA ASP A 204 -0.36 -3.31 -13.26
C ASP A 204 -0.49 -3.18 -14.78
N ALA A 205 -1.57 -2.58 -15.29
CA ALA A 205 -1.78 -2.39 -16.72
C ALA A 205 -0.69 -1.52 -17.38
N ILE A 206 -0.20 -0.50 -16.68
CA ILE A 206 0.93 0.33 -17.13
C ILE A 206 2.23 -0.49 -17.16
N THR A 207 2.51 -1.22 -16.08
CA THR A 207 3.71 -2.07 -15.95
C THR A 207 3.74 -3.12 -17.05
N ALA A 208 2.61 -3.78 -17.30
CA ALA A 208 2.42 -4.76 -18.35
C ALA A 208 2.32 -4.15 -19.77
N LYS A 209 2.50 -2.83 -19.90
CA LYS A 209 2.40 -2.06 -21.17
C LYS A 209 1.06 -2.20 -21.89
N ARG A 210 0.00 -2.58 -21.18
CA ARG A 210 -1.39 -2.61 -21.69
C ARG A 210 -1.98 -1.20 -21.77
N VAL A 211 -1.53 -0.31 -20.87
CA VAL A 211 -1.87 1.11 -20.85
C VAL A 211 -0.59 1.92 -20.98
N ALA A 212 -0.55 2.89 -21.89
CA ALA A 212 0.59 3.78 -22.04
C ALA A 212 0.61 4.83 -20.91
N MET A 213 1.81 5.13 -20.39
CA MET A 213 2.02 6.29 -19.51
C MET A 213 2.06 7.57 -20.34
N GLY A 214 0.89 8.19 -20.54
CA GLY A 214 0.73 9.52 -21.14
C GLY A 214 0.20 10.54 -20.15
N LEU A 215 -0.01 11.79 -20.59
CA LEU A 215 -0.51 12.87 -19.74
C LEU A 215 -1.87 12.54 -19.10
N GLY A 216 -2.77 11.89 -19.84
CA GLY A 216 -4.07 11.47 -19.31
C GLY A 216 -3.93 10.45 -18.18
N THR A 217 -3.14 9.40 -18.40
CA THR A 217 -2.85 8.35 -17.40
C THR A 217 -2.16 8.93 -16.15
N ALA A 218 -1.20 9.84 -16.34
CA ALA A 218 -0.56 10.54 -15.23
C ALA A 218 -1.56 11.40 -14.44
N ALA A 219 -2.42 12.16 -15.13
CA ALA A 219 -3.46 12.95 -14.48
C ALA A 219 -4.48 12.09 -13.73
N THR A 220 -4.78 10.89 -14.24
CA THR A 220 -5.59 9.89 -13.54
C THR A 220 -4.93 9.42 -12.24
N LEU A 221 -3.64 9.03 -12.29
CA LEU A 221 -2.92 8.59 -11.09
C LEU A 221 -2.82 9.70 -10.04
N PHE A 222 -2.58 10.95 -10.46
CA PHE A 222 -2.59 12.10 -9.55
C PHE A 222 -3.99 12.40 -9.00
N GLY A 223 -5.03 12.27 -9.83
CA GLY A 223 -6.41 12.39 -9.36
C GLY A 223 -6.75 11.37 -8.27
N LEU A 224 -6.35 10.11 -8.46
CA LEU A 224 -6.53 9.06 -7.45
C LEU A 224 -5.78 9.43 -6.15
N GLN A 225 -4.53 9.88 -6.26
CA GLN A 225 -3.72 10.28 -5.09
C GLN A 225 -4.29 11.48 -4.32
N THR A 226 -4.80 12.50 -5.02
CA THR A 226 -5.42 13.67 -4.39
C THR A 226 -6.72 13.33 -3.70
N GLU A 227 -7.53 12.47 -4.30
CA GLU A 227 -8.82 12.07 -3.72
C GLU A 227 -8.62 11.18 -2.49
N SER A 228 -7.50 10.48 -2.36
CA SER A 228 -7.12 9.71 -1.16
C SER A 228 -6.27 10.49 -0.14
N ASP A 229 -6.09 11.81 -0.30
CA ASP A 229 -5.20 12.63 0.53
C ASP A 229 -3.83 11.98 0.73
N SER A 230 -3.20 11.62 -0.39
CA SER A 230 -1.90 10.96 -0.41
C SER A 230 -0.95 11.61 -1.39
N ALA A 231 0.36 11.53 -1.12
CA ALA A 231 1.35 12.05 -2.06
C ALA A 231 2.56 11.12 -2.19
N LEU A 232 3.02 10.91 -3.43
CA LEU A 232 4.34 10.34 -3.68
C LEU A 232 5.45 11.30 -3.24
N LEU A 233 6.53 10.73 -2.71
CA LEU A 233 7.72 11.47 -2.27
C LEU A 233 8.85 11.34 -3.30
N ILE A 234 9.18 12.46 -3.96
CA ILE A 234 10.15 12.48 -5.08
C ILE A 234 11.61 12.65 -4.59
N ALA A 235 11.82 13.20 -3.40
CA ALA A 235 13.15 13.40 -2.82
C ALA A 235 13.16 13.10 -1.30
N PRO A 236 13.07 11.83 -0.90
CA PRO A 236 12.83 11.47 0.51
C PRO A 236 13.97 11.90 1.43
N THR A 237 15.22 11.73 0.99
CA THR A 237 16.43 12.02 1.78
C THR A 237 16.87 13.48 1.76
N ALA A 238 16.23 14.34 0.96
CA ALA A 238 16.54 15.77 0.85
C ALA A 238 15.94 16.57 2.02
N TRP A 239 16.35 16.25 3.24
CA TRP A 239 15.82 16.83 4.49
C TRP A 239 15.96 18.36 4.57
N TRP A 240 16.98 18.92 3.91
CA TRP A 240 17.22 20.36 3.83
C TRP A 240 16.11 21.13 3.10
N LEU A 241 15.26 20.45 2.32
CA LEU A 241 14.05 21.03 1.73
C LEU A 241 12.92 21.23 2.76
N GLY A 242 13.03 20.66 3.95
CA GLY A 242 11.97 20.73 4.96
C GLY A 242 10.62 20.25 4.40
N PRO A 243 9.51 20.97 4.63
CA PRO A 243 8.20 20.61 4.07
C PRO A 243 8.12 20.59 2.54
N LEU A 244 9.00 21.30 1.82
CA LEU A 244 8.93 21.44 0.36
C LEU A 244 9.04 20.09 -0.37
N ARG A 245 9.76 19.12 0.20
CA ARG A 245 9.95 17.79 -0.41
C ARG A 245 8.64 17.03 -0.66
N TRP A 246 7.57 17.34 0.07
CA TRP A 246 6.24 16.75 -0.13
C TRP A 246 5.19 17.78 -0.58
N MET A 247 5.32 19.06 -0.17
CA MET A 247 4.40 20.12 -0.62
C MET A 247 4.47 20.36 -2.13
N ILE A 248 5.66 20.30 -2.74
CA ILE A 248 5.81 20.48 -4.18
C ILE A 248 5.13 19.33 -4.93
N PRO A 249 5.41 18.04 -4.63
CA PRO A 249 4.66 16.92 -5.19
C PRO A 249 3.15 17.07 -5.03
N TRP A 250 2.67 17.41 -3.83
CA TRP A 250 1.24 17.60 -3.58
C TRP A 250 0.63 18.74 -4.41
N SER A 251 1.27 19.91 -4.41
CA SER A 251 0.79 21.05 -5.19
C SER A 251 0.76 20.75 -6.69
N ALA A 252 1.73 19.98 -7.19
CA ALA A 252 1.76 19.51 -8.57
C ALA A 252 0.59 18.55 -8.85
N GLN A 253 0.31 17.59 -7.96
CA GLN A 253 -0.84 16.69 -8.07
C GLN A 253 -2.16 17.47 -8.11
N CYS A 254 -2.39 18.39 -7.16
CA CYS A 254 -3.59 19.24 -7.15
C CYS A 254 -3.69 20.12 -8.41
N THR A 255 -2.58 20.63 -8.91
CA THR A 255 -2.59 21.46 -10.14
C THR A 255 -3.01 20.63 -11.35
N VAL A 256 -2.45 19.42 -11.50
CA VAL A 256 -2.80 18.52 -12.60
C VAL A 256 -4.26 18.07 -12.48
N GLU A 257 -4.73 17.76 -11.28
CA GLU A 257 -6.12 17.39 -11.03
C GLU A 257 -7.09 18.53 -11.40
N ARG A 258 -6.78 19.78 -11.04
CA ARG A 258 -7.56 20.95 -11.45
C ARG A 258 -7.59 21.12 -12.96
N ILE A 259 -6.45 20.98 -13.63
CA ILE A 259 -6.37 21.04 -15.10
C ILE A 259 -7.24 19.94 -15.72
N ARG A 260 -7.15 18.70 -15.19
CA ARG A 260 -7.97 17.57 -15.63
C ARG A 260 -9.46 17.88 -15.54
N LYS A 261 -9.92 18.46 -14.43
CA LYS A 261 -11.33 18.87 -14.23
C LYS A 261 -11.75 19.97 -15.23
N ILE A 262 -10.91 21.01 -15.43
CA ILE A 262 -11.19 22.10 -16.38
C ILE A 262 -11.26 21.60 -17.83
N CYS A 263 -10.43 20.62 -18.20
CA CYS A 263 -10.43 20.01 -19.52
C CYS A 263 -11.55 18.97 -19.73
N GLY A 264 -12.55 18.90 -18.84
CA GLY A 264 -13.69 17.99 -18.97
C GLY A 264 -13.37 16.53 -18.62
N GLY A 265 -12.34 16.30 -17.81
CA GLY A 265 -12.00 14.97 -17.31
C GLY A 265 -13.13 14.36 -16.49
N LYS A 266 -13.29 13.03 -16.56
CA LYS A 266 -14.36 12.29 -15.89
C LYS A 266 -14.28 12.46 -14.36
N ASP A 267 -15.42 12.32 -13.69
CA ASP A 267 -15.42 12.22 -12.24
C ASP A 267 -14.56 11.02 -11.76
N ILE A 268 -13.95 11.12 -10.58
CA ILE A 268 -13.03 10.08 -10.09
C ILE A 268 -13.76 8.76 -9.86
N VAL A 269 -15.02 8.80 -9.41
CA VAL A 269 -15.84 7.60 -9.17
C VAL A 269 -16.04 6.86 -10.48
N LYS A 270 -16.45 7.60 -11.52
CA LYS A 270 -16.61 7.05 -12.86
C LYS A 270 -15.31 6.46 -13.39
N LEU A 271 -14.17 7.10 -13.10
CA LEU A 271 -12.87 6.57 -13.50
C LEU A 271 -12.54 5.25 -12.79
N VAL A 272 -12.78 5.17 -11.48
CA VAL A 272 -12.59 3.93 -10.70
C VAL A 272 -13.45 2.80 -11.27
N GLU A 273 -14.74 3.08 -11.51
CA GLU A 273 -15.68 2.13 -12.11
C GLU A 273 -15.21 1.65 -13.49
N GLU A 274 -14.76 2.56 -14.35
CA GLU A 274 -14.25 2.23 -15.69
C GLU A 274 -12.98 1.39 -15.63
N VAL A 275 -12.03 1.74 -14.75
CA VAL A 275 -10.80 0.95 -14.56
C VAL A 275 -11.14 -0.47 -14.08
N ILE A 276 -12.05 -0.61 -13.10
CA ILE A 276 -12.48 -1.93 -12.62
C ILE A 276 -13.18 -2.70 -13.76
N ALA A 277 -14.11 -2.07 -14.47
CA ALA A 277 -14.82 -2.72 -15.57
C ALA A 277 -13.85 -3.20 -16.66
N GLU A 278 -12.85 -2.40 -17.01
CA GLU A 278 -11.92 -2.72 -18.10
C GLU A 278 -10.78 -3.65 -17.69
N GLN A 279 -10.16 -3.40 -16.54
CA GLN A 279 -8.93 -4.07 -16.12
C GLN A 279 -9.16 -5.25 -15.17
N VAL A 280 -10.37 -5.38 -14.63
CA VAL A 280 -10.74 -6.49 -13.74
C VAL A 280 -11.82 -7.35 -14.40
N VAL A 281 -13.02 -6.78 -14.62
CA VAL A 281 -14.18 -7.57 -15.05
C VAL A 281 -14.00 -8.16 -16.45
N LYS A 282 -13.58 -7.38 -17.45
CA LYS A 282 -13.37 -7.89 -18.82
C LYS A 282 -12.24 -8.92 -18.95
N ARG A 283 -11.41 -9.10 -17.92
CA ARG A 283 -10.26 -10.01 -17.93
C ARG A 283 -10.55 -11.36 -17.26
N GLN A 284 -11.65 -11.47 -16.51
CA GLN A 284 -12.14 -12.73 -15.95
C GLN A 284 -12.95 -13.50 -17.00
#